data_AF-A0A2V8GVZ3-F1
#
_entry.id   AF-A0A2V8GVZ3-F1
#
_cell.length_a   1.000
_cell.length_b   1.000
_cell.length_c   1.000
_cell.angle_alpha   90.00
_cell.angle_beta   90.00
_cell.angle_gamma   90.00
#
_symmetry.space_group_name_H-M   'P 1'
#
loop_
_entity.id
_entity.type
_entity.pdbx_description
1 polymer ?
#
loop_
_entity_poly.entity_id
_entity_poly.type
_entity_poly.pdbx_seq_one_letter_code
_entity_poly.pdbx_strand_id
1 'polypeptide(L)'
;MADEILVPGSTANLGGGFDTLGVAVQLYLRARIVDVRHDGGARLEVVSSRPAVRGTNVVERAFAALARQEHGKPATEAVPTVFAEIE
;
A
#
# COMPACT_ATOMS: atom_id res chain seq x y z
N MET A 1 -14.78 -2.11 -11.55
CA MET A 1 -13.40 -2.53 -11.27
C MET A 1 -13.21 -2.41 -9.77
N ALA A 2 -12.42 -3.27 -9.14
CA ALA A 2 -12.20 -3.15 -7.70
C ALA A 2 -11.19 -2.02 -7.48
N ASP A 3 -11.67 -0.78 -7.45
CA ASP A 3 -10.86 0.43 -7.26
C ASP A 3 -10.44 0.60 -5.78
N GLU A 4 -10.49 -0.49 -5.01
CA GLU A 4 -10.34 -0.49 -3.57
C GLU A 4 -9.62 -1.75 -3.10
N ILE A 5 -8.66 -1.56 -2.20
CA ILE A 5 -7.91 -2.60 -1.50
C ILE A 5 -8.25 -2.49 -0.02
N LEU A 6 -8.74 -3.59 0.56
CA LEU A 6 -9.03 -3.69 1.99
C LEU A 6 -7.92 -4.51 2.66
N VAL A 7 -7.22 -3.90 3.60
CA VAL A 7 -6.15 -4.56 4.38
C VAL A 7 -6.62 -4.73 5.81
N PRO A 8 -6.73 -5.96 6.33
CA PRO A 8 -7.12 -6.16 7.71
C PRO A 8 -5.99 -5.70 8.66
N GLY A 9 -6.39 -5.14 9.79
CA GLY A 9 -5.53 -5.05 10.96
C GLY A 9 -5.19 -6.44 11.47
N SER A 10 -4.16 -6.52 12.30
CA SER A 10 -3.75 -7.77 12.94
C SER A 10 -3.38 -7.56 14.40
N THR A 11 -3.41 -8.65 15.16
CA THR A 11 -2.81 -8.71 16.49
C THR A 11 -1.81 -9.87 16.54
N ALA A 12 -0.70 -9.67 17.23
CA ALA A 12 0.46 -10.57 17.25
C ALA A 12 0.67 -11.22 18.63
N ASN A 13 1.65 -12.13 18.71
CA ASN A 13 2.12 -12.87 19.88
C ASN A 13 1.13 -13.92 20.44
N LEU A 14 -0.15 -13.56 20.63
CA LEU A 14 -1.20 -14.48 21.09
C LEU A 14 -0.81 -15.35 22.32
N GLY A 15 -0.12 -14.75 23.29
CA GLY A 15 0.44 -15.44 24.45
C GLY A 15 1.87 -15.92 24.19
N GLY A 16 2.09 -17.24 24.19
CA GLY A 16 3.42 -17.85 24.01
C GLY A 16 3.98 -17.79 22.57
N GLY A 17 3.25 -17.20 21.62
CA GLY A 17 3.61 -17.16 20.20
C GLY A 17 4.42 -15.93 19.79
N PHE A 18 5.30 -15.44 20.66
CA PHE A 18 6.16 -14.28 20.41
C PHE A 18 6.89 -14.41 19.05
N ASP A 19 6.88 -13.34 18.26
CA ASP A 19 7.47 -13.25 16.91
C ASP A 19 7.00 -14.32 15.90
N THR A 20 5.90 -15.02 16.18
CA THR A 20 5.44 -16.14 15.35
C THR A 20 3.95 -16.04 15.02
N LEU A 21 3.11 -15.94 16.05
CA LEU A 21 1.66 -15.99 15.86
C LEU A 21 1.10 -14.59 15.60
N GLY A 22 0.22 -14.51 14.62
CA GLY A 22 -0.59 -13.34 14.35
C GLY A 22 -1.94 -13.75 13.78
N VAL A 23 -2.97 -12.96 14.07
CA VAL A 23 -4.33 -13.17 13.55
C VAL A 23 -4.85 -11.86 12.96
N ALA A 24 -5.42 -11.96 11.76
CA ALA A 24 -6.13 -10.86 11.12
C ALA A 24 -7.48 -10.63 11.83
N VAL A 25 -7.83 -9.36 12.05
CA VAL A 25 -9.09 -8.97 12.70
C VAL A 25 -10.00 -8.21 11.73
N GLN A 26 -11.30 -8.17 12.04
CA GLN A 26 -12.31 -7.47 11.22
C GLN A 26 -12.31 -5.95 11.44
N LEU A 27 -11.13 -5.34 11.29
CA LEU A 27 -10.89 -3.90 11.26
C LEU A 27 -9.99 -3.64 10.05
N TYR A 28 -10.34 -2.70 9.18
CA TYR A 28 -9.71 -2.59 7.86
C TYR A 28 -9.16 -1.19 7.62
N LEU A 29 -7.97 -1.14 7.02
CA LEU A 29 -7.50 0.00 6.25
C LEU A 29 -8.08 -0.13 4.84
N ARG A 30 -8.68 0.94 4.35
CA ARG A 30 -9.30 1.02 3.03
C ARG A 30 -8.43 1.93 2.15
N ALA A 31 -7.82 1.38 1.12
CA ALA A 31 -7.07 2.13 0.13
C ALA A 31 -7.83 2.18 -1.19
N ARG A 32 -8.35 3.35 -1.55
CA ARG A 32 -9.08 3.58 -2.79
C ARG A 32 -8.15 4.17 -3.84
N ILE A 33 -8.01 3.49 -4.97
CA ILE A 33 -7.27 3.98 -6.14
C ILE A 33 -8.16 5.00 -6.85
N VAL A 34 -7.68 6.23 -6.98
CA VAL A 34 -8.46 7.33 -7.56
C VAL A 34 -8.00 7.74 -8.95
N ASP A 35 -6.74 7.45 -9.29
CA ASP A 35 -6.17 7.67 -10.62
C ASP A 35 -4.96 6.74 -10.83
N VAL A 36 -4.71 6.37 -12.09
CA VAL A 36 -3.53 5.60 -12.52
C VAL A 36 -3.01 6.20 -13.81
N ARG A 37 -1.76 6.66 -13.80
CA ARG A 37 -1.09 7.23 -14.96
C ARG A 37 0.02 6.30 -15.43
N HIS A 38 -0.12 5.81 -16.66
CA HIS A 38 0.90 4.99 -17.31
C HIS A 38 2.03 5.85 -17.89
N ASP A 39 2.65 6.66 -17.02
CA ASP A 39 3.72 7.60 -17.34
C ASP A 39 5.12 7.07 -16.97
N GLY A 40 5.20 5.86 -16.42
CA GLY A 40 6.44 5.27 -15.91
C GLY A 40 7.00 5.96 -14.66
N GLY A 41 6.18 6.73 -13.93
CA GLY A 41 6.64 7.46 -12.75
C GLY A 41 6.99 6.60 -11.53
N ALA A 42 6.64 5.31 -11.55
CA ALA A 42 7.06 4.30 -10.58
C ALA A 42 6.87 4.71 -9.11
N ARG A 43 5.74 5.37 -8.81
CA ARG A 43 5.43 5.89 -7.47
C ARG A 43 3.95 5.80 -7.14
N LEU A 44 3.65 5.81 -5.85
CA LEU A 44 2.30 5.98 -5.32
C LEU A 44 2.24 7.27 -4.53
N GLU A 45 1.21 8.07 -4.77
CA GLU A 45 0.89 9.29 -4.04
C GLU A 45 -0.39 9.08 -3.24
N VAL A 46 -0.30 9.21 -1.92
CA VAL A 46 -1.49 9.23 -1.06
C VAL A 46 -2.04 10.65 -1.04
N VAL A 47 -3.07 10.91 -1.84
CA VAL A 47 -3.67 12.24 -1.99
C VAL A 47 -4.51 12.65 -0.79
N SER A 48 -5.03 11.69 -0.02
CA SER A 48 -5.63 11.94 1.29
C SER A 48 -5.55 10.71 2.20
N SER A 49 -5.47 10.95 3.51
CA SER A 49 -5.43 9.88 4.53
C SER A 49 -6.22 10.29 5.76
N ARG A 50 -7.06 9.39 6.27
CA ARG A 50 -7.78 9.53 7.55
C ARG A 50 -7.55 8.28 8.40
N PRO A 51 -6.95 8.40 9.60
CA PRO A 51 -6.33 9.59 10.17
C PRO A 51 -5.15 10.08 9.32
N ALA A 52 -4.77 11.35 9.51
CA ALA A 52 -3.58 11.89 8.86
C ALA A 52 -2.34 11.10 9.29
N VAL A 53 -1.53 10.68 8.32
CA VAL A 53 -0.27 9.99 8.58
C VAL A 53 0.70 10.93 9.30
N ARG A 54 1.31 10.46 10.39
CA ARG A 54 2.40 11.16 11.06
C ARG A 54 3.73 10.51 10.67
N GLY A 55 4.69 11.32 10.23
CA GLY A 55 5.99 10.83 9.77
C GLY A 55 5.93 10.19 8.38
N THR A 56 6.75 9.16 8.14
CA THR A 56 6.84 8.50 6.84
C THR A 56 5.63 7.61 6.57
N ASN A 57 4.95 7.84 5.44
CA ASN A 57 3.89 6.96 4.99
C ASN A 57 4.45 5.61 4.53
N VAL A 58 4.09 4.55 5.26
CA VAL A 58 4.59 3.20 4.99
C VAL A 58 4.00 2.59 3.73
N VAL A 59 2.83 3.05 3.28
CA VAL A 59 2.20 2.60 2.02
C VAL A 59 3.01 3.10 0.82
N GLU A 60 3.31 4.41 0.80
CA GLU A 60 4.18 5.00 -0.26
C GLU A 60 5.57 4.37 -0.25
N ARG A 61 6.14 4.15 0.94
CA ARG A 61 7.45 3.51 1.09
C ARG A 61 7.45 2.06 0.60
N ALA A 62 6.43 1.28 0.92
CA ALA A 62 6.30 -0.10 0.46
C ALA A 62 6.14 -0.16 -1.07
N PHE A 63 5.31 0.72 -1.63
CA PHE A 63 5.16 0.84 -3.08
C PHE A 63 6.49 1.16 -3.75
N ALA A 64 7.23 2.16 -3.25
CA ALA A 64 8.54 2.52 -3.79
C ALA A 64 9.56 1.37 -3.71
N ALA A 65 9.52 0.55 -2.65
CA ALA A 65 10.39 -0.62 -2.53
C ALA A 65 10.06 -1.70 -3.58
N LEU A 66 8.77 -1.96 -3.82
CA LEU A 66 8.32 -2.90 -4.86
C LEU A 66 8.63 -2.37 -6.26
N ALA A 67 8.34 -1.09 -6.53
CA ALA A 67 8.65 -0.46 -7.82
C ALA A 67 10.14 -0.56 -8.18
N ARG A 68 11.03 -0.54 -7.19
CA ARG A 68 12.47 -0.75 -7.41
C ARG A 68 12.84 -2.17 -7.84
N GLN A 69 12.08 -3.18 -7.43
CA GLN A 69 12.31 -4.57 -7.87
C GLN A 69 11.94 -4.76 -9.35
N GLU A 70 11.08 -3.88 -9.87
CA GLU A 70 10.60 -3.90 -11.25
C GLU A 70 11.48 -3.05 -12.21
N HIS A 71 12.63 -2.54 -11.74
CA HIS A 71 13.55 -1.78 -12.59
C HIS A 71 14.04 -2.61 -13.79
N GLY A 72 14.02 -2.01 -14.98
CA GLY A 72 14.52 -2.61 -16.21
C GLY A 72 13.45 -3.29 -17.08
N LYS A 73 12.18 -3.27 -16.66
CA LYS A 73 11.07 -3.73 -17.50
C LYS A 73 10.85 -2.83 -18.73
N PRO A 74 10.33 -3.38 -19.84
CA PRO A 74 9.97 -2.60 -21.02
C PRO A 74 9.00 -1.47 -20.69
N ALA A 75 9.01 -0.38 -21.47
CA ALA A 75 8.12 0.77 -21.23
C ALA A 75 6.62 0.40 -21.20
N THR A 76 6.23 -0.65 -21.91
CA THR A 76 4.85 -1.21 -21.90
C THR A 76 4.46 -1.87 -20.57
N GLU A 77 5.45 -2.17 -19.72
CA GLU A 77 5.31 -2.78 -18.39
C GLU A 77 5.89 -1.88 -17.30
N ALA A 78 6.17 -0.61 -17.62
CA ALA A 78 6.71 0.33 -16.66
C ALA A 78 5.69 0.56 -15.53
N VAL A 79 6.20 0.61 -14.30
CA VAL A 79 5.37 0.85 -13.12
C VAL A 79 4.73 2.24 -13.22
N PRO A 80 3.39 2.35 -13.16
CA PRO A 80 2.69 3.62 -13.31
C PRO A 80 2.86 4.52 -12.09
N THR A 81 2.43 5.77 -12.23
CA THR A 81 2.08 6.60 -11.08
C THR A 81 0.66 6.28 -10.62
N VAL A 82 0.49 5.95 -9.34
CA VAL A 82 -0.81 5.60 -8.74
C VAL A 82 -1.20 6.66 -7.71
N PHE A 83 -2.44 7.12 -7.73
CA PHE A 83 -2.98 8.04 -6.74
C PHE A 83 -4.01 7.31 -5.89
N ALA A 84 -3.91 7.43 -4.57
CA ALA A 84 -4.79 6.73 -3.65
C ALA A 84 -5.28 7.61 -2.49
N GLU A 85 -6.50 7.33 -2.04
CA GLU A 85 -7.04 7.82 -0.77
C GLU A 85 -7.06 6.68 0.25
N ILE A 86 -6.79 7.00 1.51
CA ILE A 86 -6.71 6.01 2.60
C ILE A 86 -7.65 6.38 3.74
N GLU A 87 -8.45 5.41 4.19
CA GLU A 87 -9.38 5.51 5.33
C GLU A 87 -9.22 4.35 6.33
#